data_AF-G0GFZ9-F1
#
_entry.id   AF-G0GFZ9-F1
#
_cell.length_a   1.000
_cell.length_b   1.000
_cell.length_c   1.000
_cell.angle_alpha   90.00
_cell.angle_beta   90.00
_cell.angle_gamma   90.00
#
_symmetry.space_group_name_H-M   'P 1'
#
loop_
_entity.id
_entity.type
_entity.pdbx_description
1 polymer ?
#
loop_
_entity_poly.entity_id
_entity_poly.type
_entity_poly.pdbx_seq_one_letter_code
_entity_poly.pdbx_strand_id
1 'polypeptide(L)'
;MSTSRRDILVAVSLACALTLEADEVFLQGVFSIRLNPLVPLETNSASPSEEEIATLLLEEARWIFSGMIFGFSYSYTPLDRTRRVEEEFTLQPLAEIPWGDPGLRVLQTWVEDHTFYANISYTLREDLTHWYRTWQSAKVETSEGEGLSSALEGYTARKKAVEEAVKQAIREYARARIFNKPMTLTGKVALAEPPRLTFSGDRYRAHVRTFLTLEHVEPYTLF
;
A
#
# COMPACT_ATOMS: atom_id res chain seq x y z
N MET A 1 28.23 51.45 -32.95
CA MET A 1 27.26 51.44 -34.07
C MET A 1 26.61 50.05 -34.08
N SER A 2 25.60 49.78 -33.26
CA SER A 2 24.17 50.19 -33.38
C SER A 2 23.51 49.67 -34.66
N THR A 3 22.73 48.58 -34.54
CA THR A 3 21.30 48.41 -34.92
C THR A 3 20.98 46.91 -34.88
N SER A 4 20.32 46.41 -33.83
CA SER A 4 18.86 46.31 -33.65
C SER A 4 18.19 45.23 -34.52
N ARG A 5 17.89 44.08 -33.89
CA ARG A 5 16.77 43.17 -34.21
C ARG A 5 16.21 42.74 -32.85
N ARG A 6 15.25 43.50 -32.29
CA ARG A 6 13.80 43.28 -32.37
C ARG A 6 13.39 41.88 -31.90
N ASP A 7 13.28 41.76 -30.58
CA ASP A 7 12.06 41.37 -29.85
C ASP A 7 11.04 40.53 -30.63
N ILE A 8 10.92 39.25 -30.25
CA ILE A 8 9.62 38.57 -30.15
C ILE A 8 9.63 37.81 -28.82
N LEU A 9 9.29 38.53 -27.77
CA LEU A 9 8.87 37.97 -26.49
C LEU A 9 7.44 37.46 -26.70
N VAL A 10 7.26 36.15 -26.88
CA VAL A 10 5.91 35.56 -26.85
C VAL A 10 5.50 35.47 -25.38
N ALA A 11 4.94 36.57 -24.87
CA ALA A 11 4.16 36.54 -23.65
C ALA A 11 2.85 35.79 -23.96
N VAL A 12 2.83 34.49 -23.68
CA VAL A 12 1.56 33.75 -23.54
C VAL A 12 0.98 34.13 -22.18
N SER A 13 0.34 35.30 -22.14
CA SER A 13 -0.63 35.62 -21.09
C SER A 13 -1.93 34.89 -21.43
N LEU A 14 -2.01 33.62 -21.06
CA LEU A 14 -3.31 32.95 -20.93
C LEU A 14 -3.62 32.92 -19.44
N ALA A 15 -4.45 33.88 -19.03
CA ALA A 15 -5.18 33.83 -17.78
C ALA A 15 -6.05 32.57 -17.81
N CYS A 16 -5.48 31.44 -17.41
CA CYS A 16 -6.26 30.26 -17.09
C CYS A 16 -6.86 30.54 -15.73
N ALA A 17 -8.18 30.66 -15.72
CA ALA A 17 -8.98 30.87 -14.53
C ALA A 17 -8.51 29.88 -13.45
N LEU A 18 -8.15 30.43 -12.29
CA LEU A 18 -8.21 29.71 -11.02
C LEU A 18 -9.69 29.35 -10.78
N THR A 19 -10.18 28.33 -11.47
CA THR A 19 -11.16 27.45 -10.86
C THR A 19 -10.41 26.76 -9.74
N LEU A 20 -10.72 27.12 -8.49
CA LEU A 20 -10.53 26.19 -7.39
C LEU A 20 -11.38 24.97 -7.74
N GLU A 21 -10.81 24.04 -8.49
CA GLU A 21 -11.34 22.69 -8.58
C GLU A 21 -11.23 22.11 -7.17
N ALA A 22 -12.30 21.43 -6.75
CA ALA A 22 -12.35 20.74 -5.48
C ALA A 22 -11.03 19.98 -5.26
N ASP A 23 -10.47 20.08 -4.06
CA ASP A 23 -9.23 19.43 -3.61
C ASP A 23 -9.21 17.95 -4.02
N GLU A 24 -8.75 17.69 -5.24
CA GLU A 24 -8.85 16.40 -5.90
C GLU A 24 -7.77 15.51 -5.27
N VAL A 25 -8.21 14.51 -4.50
CA VAL A 25 -7.28 13.63 -3.82
C VAL A 25 -6.61 12.75 -4.87
N PHE A 26 -5.35 13.03 -5.11
CA PHE A 26 -4.51 12.31 -6.07
C PHE A 26 -3.53 11.41 -5.32
N LEU A 27 -3.68 10.10 -5.49
CA LEU A 27 -2.74 9.11 -4.96
C LEU A 27 -1.76 8.72 -6.06
N GLN A 28 -0.49 8.55 -5.71
CA GLN A 28 0.55 8.14 -6.66
C GLN A 28 1.56 7.23 -5.97
N GLY A 29 2.01 6.20 -6.68
CA GLY A 29 3.02 5.26 -6.19
C GLY A 29 3.85 4.67 -7.33
N VAL A 30 5.10 4.34 -7.02
CA VAL A 30 5.97 3.58 -7.91
C VAL A 30 5.95 2.13 -7.48
N PHE A 31 5.46 1.27 -8.37
CA PHE A 31 5.37 -0.17 -8.19
C PHE A 31 6.43 -0.84 -9.06
N SER A 32 6.92 -1.99 -8.62
CA SER A 32 8.04 -2.65 -9.27
C SER A 32 7.93 -4.16 -9.21
N ILE A 33 8.48 -4.85 -10.19
CA ILE A 33 8.48 -6.31 -10.23
C ILE A 33 9.71 -6.78 -10.97
N ARG A 34 10.38 -7.79 -10.42
CA ARG A 34 11.55 -8.35 -11.07
C ARG A 34 11.12 -9.25 -12.21
N LEU A 35 11.70 -9.06 -13.38
CA LEU A 35 11.40 -9.82 -14.60
C LEU A 35 11.84 -11.29 -14.51
N ASN A 36 12.89 -11.55 -13.72
CA ASN A 36 13.38 -12.89 -13.40
C ASN A 36 13.15 -13.17 -11.90
N PRO A 37 11.92 -13.52 -11.49
CA PRO A 37 11.66 -13.89 -10.10
C PRO A 37 12.42 -15.18 -9.74
N LEU A 38 12.88 -15.27 -8.50
CA LEU A 38 13.42 -16.51 -7.95
C LEU A 38 12.24 -17.45 -7.68
N VAL A 39 11.84 -18.24 -8.68
CA VAL A 39 10.78 -19.25 -8.53
C VAL A 39 11.43 -20.62 -8.31
N PRO A 40 10.91 -21.47 -7.40
CA PRO A 40 11.41 -22.84 -7.28
C PRO A 40 11.39 -23.56 -8.62
N LEU A 41 12.49 -24.26 -8.97
CA LEU A 41 12.70 -24.96 -10.24
C LEU A 41 11.59 -25.98 -10.59
N GLU A 42 10.82 -26.43 -9.60
CA GLU A 42 9.69 -27.37 -9.78
C GLU A 42 8.42 -26.69 -10.31
N THR A 43 8.36 -25.35 -10.24
CA THR A 43 7.25 -24.58 -10.82
C THR A 43 7.61 -24.33 -12.28
N ASN A 44 7.09 -25.18 -13.17
CA ASN A 44 7.27 -25.06 -14.62
C ASN A 44 6.42 -23.90 -15.18
N SER A 45 6.55 -22.72 -14.58
CA SER A 45 5.89 -21.48 -15.00
C SER A 45 6.84 -20.77 -15.96
N ALA A 46 6.42 -20.67 -17.22
CA ALA A 46 7.06 -19.77 -18.18
C ALA A 46 7.24 -18.38 -17.54
N SER A 47 8.32 -17.68 -17.88
CA SER A 47 8.45 -16.26 -17.51
C SER A 47 7.18 -15.53 -17.98
N PRO A 48 6.56 -14.70 -17.11
CA PRO A 48 5.34 -14.00 -17.46
C PRO A 48 5.60 -13.09 -18.67
N SER A 49 4.59 -12.95 -19.51
CA SER A 49 4.56 -11.91 -20.53
C SER A 49 4.58 -10.51 -19.88
N GLU A 50 4.97 -9.51 -20.67
CA GLU A 50 4.93 -8.11 -20.23
C GLU A 50 3.50 -7.66 -19.85
N GLU A 51 2.47 -8.20 -20.52
CA GLU A 51 1.06 -7.94 -20.23
C GLU A 51 0.64 -8.50 -18.86
N GLU A 52 1.10 -9.70 -18.52
CA GLU A 52 0.87 -10.31 -17.20
C GLU A 52 1.58 -9.50 -16.10
N ILE A 53 2.82 -9.08 -16.34
CA ILE A 53 3.58 -8.19 -15.44
C ILE A 53 2.83 -6.88 -15.19
N ALA A 54 2.34 -6.24 -16.24
CA ALA A 54 1.58 -5.00 -16.12
C ALA A 54 0.28 -5.21 -15.34
N THR A 55 -0.42 -6.32 -15.59
CA THR A 55 -1.64 -6.71 -14.87
C THR A 55 -1.37 -6.89 -13.37
N LEU A 56 -0.30 -7.60 -13.02
CA LEU A 56 0.09 -7.82 -11.61
C LEU A 56 0.42 -6.51 -10.89
N LEU A 57 1.13 -5.59 -11.55
CA LEU A 57 1.42 -4.27 -10.96
C LEU A 57 0.16 -3.42 -10.79
N LEU A 58 -0.77 -3.48 -11.73
CA LEU A 58 -2.06 -2.82 -11.61
C LEU A 58 -2.91 -3.42 -10.48
N GLU A 59 -2.92 -4.73 -10.31
CA GLU A 59 -3.59 -5.39 -9.19
C GLU A 59 -2.97 -4.99 -7.84
N GLU A 60 -1.64 -4.96 -7.75
CA GLU A 60 -0.93 -4.53 -6.54
C GLU A 60 -1.26 -3.06 -6.21
N ALA A 61 -1.20 -2.17 -7.22
CA ALA A 61 -1.55 -0.76 -7.04
C ALA A 61 -3.01 -0.57 -6.63
N ARG A 62 -3.94 -1.29 -7.27
CA ARG A 62 -5.36 -1.30 -6.93
C ARG A 62 -5.57 -1.70 -5.47
N TRP A 63 -4.91 -2.77 -5.02
CA TRP A 63 -5.01 -3.26 -3.64
C TRP A 63 -4.42 -2.26 -2.63
N ILE A 64 -3.25 -1.67 -2.93
CA ILE A 64 -2.62 -0.67 -2.07
C ILE A 64 -3.46 0.60 -1.98
N PHE A 65 -3.93 1.16 -3.10
CA PHE A 65 -4.77 2.36 -3.08
C PHE A 65 -6.12 2.10 -2.40
N SER A 66 -6.71 0.92 -2.59
CA SER A 66 -7.92 0.52 -1.84
C SER A 66 -7.65 0.51 -0.33
N GLY A 67 -6.49 0.00 0.09
CA GLY A 67 -6.04 0.02 1.48
C GLY A 67 -5.76 1.41 2.04
N MET A 68 -5.44 2.39 1.19
CA MET A 68 -5.28 3.79 1.60
C MET A 68 -6.62 4.53 1.72
N ILE A 69 -7.56 4.25 0.82
CA ILE A 69 -8.86 4.95 0.77
C ILE A 69 -9.82 4.36 1.79
N PHE A 70 -10.07 3.05 1.70
CA PHE A 70 -11.08 2.35 2.49
C PHE A 70 -10.49 1.76 3.76
N GLY A 71 -9.26 1.27 3.68
CA GLY A 71 -8.62 0.50 4.74
C GLY A 71 -9.03 -0.97 4.73
N PHE A 72 -8.65 -1.65 5.81
CA PHE A 72 -8.83 -3.07 6.05
C PHE A 72 -9.44 -3.28 7.43
N SER A 73 -10.24 -4.32 7.57
CA SER A 73 -10.49 -4.93 8.88
C SER A 73 -9.38 -5.93 9.19
N TYR A 74 -9.01 -6.02 10.47
CA TYR A 74 -8.03 -7.00 10.92
C TYR A 74 -8.54 -7.81 12.12
N SER A 75 -8.07 -9.05 12.21
CA SER A 75 -8.10 -9.86 13.44
C SER A 75 -6.69 -10.36 13.72
N TYR A 76 -6.23 -10.19 14.95
CA TYR A 76 -4.89 -10.58 15.38
C TYR A 76 -4.92 -11.32 16.71
N THR A 77 -4.44 -12.56 16.67
CA THR A 77 -4.21 -13.43 17.83
C THR A 77 -2.70 -13.49 18.06
N PRO A 78 -2.15 -12.83 19.08
CA PRO A 78 -0.71 -12.82 19.28
C PRO A 78 -0.21 -14.17 19.83
N LEU A 79 1.01 -14.58 19.47
CA LEU A 79 1.62 -15.86 19.91
C LEU A 79 1.72 -15.99 21.45
N ASP A 80 1.06 -16.97 22.07
CA ASP A 80 1.23 -17.32 23.49
C ASP A 80 1.83 -18.72 23.68
N ARG A 81 3.15 -18.80 23.90
CA ARG A 81 3.80 -20.10 24.14
C ARG A 81 3.37 -20.75 25.45
N THR A 82 3.07 -19.96 26.48
CA THR A 82 2.66 -20.47 27.79
C THR A 82 1.29 -21.11 27.71
N ARG A 83 0.38 -20.51 26.93
CA ARG A 83 -0.99 -20.99 26.72
C ARG A 83 -1.16 -21.87 25.47
N ARG A 84 -0.07 -22.16 24.73
CA ARG A 84 -0.06 -22.92 23.47
C ARG A 84 -1.02 -22.35 22.41
N VAL A 85 -1.08 -21.03 22.33
CA VAL A 85 -1.85 -20.31 21.31
C VAL A 85 -0.89 -19.90 20.21
N GLU A 86 -1.13 -20.39 19.00
CA GLU A 86 -0.39 -20.00 17.80
C GLU A 86 -0.72 -18.57 17.41
N GLU A 87 0.19 -17.93 16.66
CA GLU A 87 -0.09 -16.63 16.08
C GLU A 87 -0.99 -16.76 14.86
N GLU A 88 -2.09 -16.02 14.86
CA GLU A 88 -3.00 -15.92 13.72
C GLU A 88 -3.22 -14.45 13.38
N PHE A 89 -3.25 -14.16 12.07
CA PHE A 89 -3.50 -12.83 11.57
C PHE A 89 -4.33 -12.91 10.30
N THR A 90 -5.40 -12.12 10.25
CA THR A 90 -6.21 -11.93 9.05
C THR A 90 -6.36 -10.45 8.75
N LEU A 91 -6.26 -10.13 7.46
CA LEU A 91 -6.43 -8.78 6.94
C LEU A 91 -7.40 -8.85 5.76
N GLN A 92 -8.49 -8.09 5.82
CA GLN A 92 -9.54 -8.11 4.80
C GLN A 92 -9.83 -6.69 4.32
N PRO A 93 -9.88 -6.44 3.00
CA PRO A 93 -10.20 -5.13 2.48
C PRO A 93 -11.65 -4.75 2.84
N LEU A 94 -11.86 -3.51 3.28
CA LEU A 94 -13.21 -3.01 3.58
C LEU A 94 -14.00 -2.75 2.29
N ALA A 95 -13.31 -2.30 1.25
CA ALA A 95 -13.78 -2.20 -0.13
C ALA A 95 -12.57 -2.21 -1.06
N GLU A 96 -12.81 -2.45 -2.35
CA GLU A 96 -11.79 -2.39 -3.39
C GLU A 96 -12.20 -1.45 -4.52
N ILE A 97 -11.22 -0.78 -5.11
CA ILE A 97 -11.38 -0.08 -6.38
C ILE A 97 -11.73 -1.14 -7.45
N PRO A 98 -12.81 -0.97 -8.22
CA PRO A 98 -13.17 -1.90 -9.29
C PRO A 98 -12.06 -2.03 -10.35
N TRP A 99 -11.93 -3.21 -10.94
CA TRP A 99 -11.05 -3.37 -12.10
C TRP A 99 -11.53 -2.51 -13.27
N GLY A 100 -10.60 -1.81 -13.93
CA GLY A 100 -10.93 -0.89 -15.02
C GLY A 100 -11.53 0.46 -14.57
N ASP A 101 -11.45 0.80 -13.29
CA ASP A 101 -11.86 2.13 -12.81
C ASP A 101 -11.07 3.24 -13.53
N PRO A 102 -11.73 4.26 -14.11
CA PRO A 102 -11.09 5.28 -14.93
C PRO A 102 -10.16 6.23 -14.15
N GLY A 103 -10.25 6.22 -12.81
CA GLY A 103 -9.35 6.95 -11.93
C GLY A 103 -7.96 6.29 -11.83
N LEU A 104 -7.84 4.99 -12.09
CA LEU A 104 -6.58 4.26 -12.04
C LEU A 104 -5.82 4.37 -13.36
N ARG A 105 -4.64 4.99 -13.33
CA ARG A 105 -3.86 5.31 -14.52
C ARG A 105 -2.39 4.96 -14.36
N VAL A 106 -1.80 4.39 -15.42
CA VAL A 106 -0.36 4.24 -15.53
C VAL A 106 0.20 5.52 -16.15
N LEU A 107 1.03 6.24 -15.40
CA LEU A 107 1.65 7.49 -15.84
C LEU A 107 2.92 7.23 -16.64
N GLN A 108 3.73 6.28 -16.20
CA GLN A 108 5.02 5.96 -16.79
C GLN A 108 5.41 4.51 -16.48
N THR A 109 6.05 3.85 -17.43
CA THR A 109 6.73 2.57 -17.22
C THR A 109 8.18 2.66 -17.67
N TRP A 110 9.05 1.91 -17.02
CA TRP A 110 10.45 1.76 -17.44
C TRP A 110 11.01 0.45 -16.91
N VAL A 111 12.13 0.02 -17.48
CA VAL A 111 12.88 -1.15 -17.02
C VAL A 111 14.28 -0.71 -16.62
N GLU A 112 14.71 -1.10 -15.43
CA GLU A 112 16.04 -0.82 -14.89
C GLU A 112 16.51 -2.07 -14.11
N ASP A 113 17.74 -2.52 -14.34
CA ASP A 113 18.36 -3.67 -13.64
C ASP A 113 17.46 -4.92 -13.54
N HIS A 114 16.89 -5.35 -14.68
CA HIS A 114 15.94 -6.48 -14.78
C HIS A 114 14.69 -6.34 -13.90
N THR A 115 14.35 -5.12 -13.51
CA THR A 115 13.16 -4.77 -12.75
C THR A 115 12.29 -3.88 -13.62
N PHE A 116 11.03 -4.27 -13.79
CA PHE A 116 10.03 -3.46 -14.43
C PHE A 116 9.41 -2.55 -13.39
N TYR A 117 9.30 -1.26 -13.70
CA TYR A 117 8.72 -0.24 -12.85
C TYR A 117 7.50 0.37 -13.54
N ALA A 118 6.49 0.67 -12.73
CA ALA A 118 5.31 1.40 -13.15
C ALA A 118 5.00 2.50 -12.13
N ASN A 119 4.97 3.74 -12.59
CA ASN A 119 4.43 4.87 -11.84
C ASN A 119 2.92 4.92 -12.11
N ILE A 120 2.14 4.64 -11.07
CA ILE A 120 0.68 4.49 -11.17
C ILE A 120 0.05 5.53 -10.26
N SER A 121 -1.01 6.17 -10.75
CA SER A 121 -1.82 7.09 -9.97
C SER A 121 -3.27 6.65 -9.87
N TYR A 122 -3.94 7.11 -8.82
CA TYR A 122 -5.37 7.00 -8.66
C TYR A 122 -5.97 8.35 -8.30
N THR A 123 -6.84 8.84 -9.17
CA THR A 123 -7.65 10.03 -8.91
C THR A 123 -8.91 9.62 -8.16
N LEU A 124 -9.02 10.06 -6.91
CA LEU A 124 -10.15 9.71 -6.05
C LEU A 124 -11.40 10.46 -6.47
N ARG A 125 -12.50 9.73 -6.63
CA ARG A 125 -13.81 10.34 -6.84
C ARG A 125 -14.28 11.12 -5.61
N GLU A 126 -14.99 12.21 -5.84
CA GLU A 126 -15.48 13.09 -4.77
C GLU A 126 -16.31 12.32 -3.71
N ASP A 127 -17.16 11.39 -4.13
CA ASP A 127 -18.02 10.59 -3.25
C ASP A 127 -17.23 9.66 -2.30
N LEU A 128 -15.99 9.32 -2.64
CA LEU A 128 -15.11 8.47 -1.83
C LEU A 128 -14.17 9.28 -0.92
N THR A 129 -14.12 10.61 -1.08
CA THR A 129 -13.18 11.49 -0.36
C THR A 129 -13.38 11.45 1.15
N HIS A 130 -14.60 11.22 1.62
CA HIS A 130 -14.90 11.12 3.05
C HIS A 130 -14.22 9.90 3.72
N TRP A 131 -14.10 8.77 3.02
CA TRP A 131 -13.39 7.58 3.52
C TRP A 131 -11.92 7.90 3.77
N TYR A 132 -11.26 8.45 2.75
CA TYR A 132 -9.85 8.84 2.83
C TYR A 132 -9.59 9.88 3.94
N ARG A 133 -10.42 10.92 4.03
CA ARG A 133 -10.29 11.97 5.06
C ARG A 133 -10.56 11.48 6.48
N THR A 134 -11.33 10.41 6.65
CA THR A 134 -11.60 9.83 7.99
C THR A 134 -10.29 9.39 8.64
N TRP A 135 -9.39 8.77 7.86
CA TRP A 135 -8.07 8.32 8.33
C TRP A 135 -7.13 9.46 8.67
N GLN A 136 -7.25 10.59 7.97
CA GLN A 136 -6.44 11.78 8.21
C GLN A 136 -6.90 12.61 9.41
N SER A 137 -8.00 12.24 10.05
CA SER A 137 -8.51 12.98 11.20
C SER A 137 -7.57 12.86 12.41
N ALA A 138 -7.44 13.94 13.18
CA ALA A 138 -6.50 14.02 14.31
C ALA A 138 -6.70 12.97 15.42
N LYS A 139 -7.84 12.26 15.42
CA LYS A 139 -8.14 11.20 16.39
C LYS A 139 -7.55 9.84 15.98
N VAL A 140 -7.14 9.69 14.73
CA VAL A 140 -6.61 8.44 14.21
C VAL A 140 -5.10 8.43 14.45
N GLU A 141 -4.66 7.39 15.14
CA GLU A 141 -3.26 7.26 15.53
C GLU A 141 -2.47 6.56 14.43
N THR A 142 -1.18 6.90 14.33
CA THR A 142 -0.28 6.31 13.34
C THR A 142 0.66 5.29 13.97
N SER A 143 0.94 4.21 13.25
CA SER A 143 1.97 3.23 13.58
C SER A 143 2.78 2.87 12.35
N GLU A 144 3.97 2.32 12.54
CA GLU A 144 4.84 1.86 11.47
C GLU A 144 5.22 0.40 11.70
N GLY A 145 5.52 -0.31 10.62
CA GLY A 145 5.87 -1.71 10.69
C GLY A 145 6.71 -2.15 9.51
N GLU A 146 7.55 -3.15 9.76
CA GLU A 146 8.34 -3.82 8.74
C GLU A 146 7.93 -5.29 8.61
N GLY A 147 7.81 -5.75 7.37
CA GLY A 147 7.42 -7.12 7.04
C GLY A 147 8.39 -7.74 6.06
N LEU A 148 8.51 -9.06 6.12
CA LEU A 148 9.39 -9.86 5.29
C LEU A 148 8.61 -11.01 4.66
N SER A 149 8.92 -11.31 3.40
CA SER A 149 8.45 -12.51 2.72
C SER A 149 9.55 -13.11 1.86
N SER A 150 9.42 -14.40 1.54
CA SER A 150 10.35 -15.10 0.67
C SER A 150 10.04 -14.83 -0.79
N ALA A 151 11.04 -14.51 -1.60
CA ALA A 151 10.88 -14.33 -3.03
C ALA A 151 10.38 -15.60 -3.76
N LEU A 152 10.57 -16.77 -3.13
CA LEU A 152 10.07 -18.06 -3.62
C LEU A 152 8.54 -18.14 -3.68
N GLU A 153 7.83 -17.25 -2.98
CA GLU A 153 6.37 -17.14 -3.03
C GLU A 153 5.88 -16.39 -4.29
N GLY A 154 6.80 -16.09 -5.22
CA GLY A 154 6.52 -15.49 -6.51
C GLY A 154 5.89 -14.10 -6.37
N TYR A 155 4.84 -13.84 -7.15
CA TYR A 155 4.16 -12.55 -7.18
C TYR A 155 3.39 -12.24 -5.89
N THR A 156 2.99 -13.28 -5.14
CA THR A 156 2.30 -13.08 -3.85
C THR A 156 3.23 -12.61 -2.74
N ALA A 157 4.55 -12.80 -2.90
CA ALA A 157 5.54 -12.44 -1.91
C ALA A 157 5.45 -10.96 -1.51
N ARG A 158 5.29 -10.05 -2.48
CA ARG A 158 5.23 -8.61 -2.21
C ARG A 158 4.02 -8.24 -1.35
N LYS A 159 2.83 -8.73 -1.73
CA LYS A 159 1.61 -8.57 -0.94
C LYS A 159 1.76 -9.13 0.47
N LYS A 160 2.30 -10.35 0.61
CA LYS A 160 2.57 -10.96 1.93
C LYS A 160 3.54 -10.15 2.78
N ALA A 161 4.58 -9.55 2.18
CA ALA A 161 5.49 -8.67 2.91
C ALA A 161 4.74 -7.45 3.47
N VAL A 162 3.82 -6.86 2.69
CA VAL A 162 2.97 -5.75 3.16
C VAL A 162 2.02 -6.22 4.28
N GLU A 163 1.37 -7.37 4.14
CA GLU A 163 0.50 -7.95 5.18
C GLU A 163 1.26 -8.19 6.49
N GLU A 164 2.47 -8.75 6.41
CA GLU A 164 3.35 -8.93 7.57
C GLU A 164 3.78 -7.60 8.19
N ALA A 165 4.05 -6.57 7.38
CA ALA A 165 4.41 -5.24 7.86
C ALA A 165 3.24 -4.58 8.59
N VAL A 166 2.01 -4.73 8.07
CA VAL A 166 0.78 -4.27 8.73
C VAL A 166 0.57 -5.00 10.06
N LYS A 167 0.78 -6.33 10.10
CA LYS A 167 0.72 -7.13 11.34
C LYS A 167 1.71 -6.60 12.38
N GLN A 168 2.96 -6.30 12.00
CA GLN A 168 3.93 -5.70 12.92
C GLN A 168 3.50 -4.31 13.41
N ALA A 169 2.97 -3.46 12.53
CA ALA A 169 2.47 -2.14 12.91
C ALA A 169 1.33 -2.23 13.94
N ILE A 170 0.40 -3.18 13.77
CA ILE A 170 -0.68 -3.47 14.73
C ILE A 170 -0.12 -4.01 16.05
N ARG A 171 0.85 -4.93 15.99
CA ARG A 171 1.48 -5.50 17.19
C ARG A 171 2.18 -4.42 18.03
N GLU A 172 2.97 -3.55 17.40
CA GLU A 172 3.66 -2.47 18.10
C GLU A 172 2.67 -1.44 18.66
N TYR A 173 1.62 -1.12 17.89
CA TYR A 173 0.53 -0.28 18.37
C TYR A 173 -0.16 -0.85 19.62
N ALA A 174 -0.46 -2.15 19.62
CA ALA A 174 -1.12 -2.84 20.73
C ALA A 174 -0.20 -2.95 21.96
N ARG A 175 1.08 -3.26 21.79
CA ARG A 175 2.07 -3.37 22.88
C ARG A 175 2.21 -2.08 23.68
N ALA A 176 2.15 -0.93 23.01
CA ALA A 176 2.25 0.37 23.68
C ALA A 176 1.01 0.70 24.55
N ARG A 177 -0.13 0.05 24.33
CA ARG A 177 -1.43 0.41 24.94
C ARG A 177 -1.99 -0.66 25.86
N ILE A 178 -1.68 -1.92 25.61
CA ILE A 178 -2.25 -3.05 26.34
C ILE A 178 -1.16 -3.69 27.20
N PHE A 179 -1.35 -3.57 28.51
CA PHE A 179 -0.39 -4.10 29.48
C PHE A 179 -0.34 -5.64 29.48
N ASN A 180 -1.51 -6.27 29.46
CA ASN A 180 -1.63 -7.72 29.46
C ASN A 180 -1.79 -8.24 28.03
N LYS A 181 -1.17 -9.38 27.74
CA LYS A 181 -1.29 -10.01 26.44
C LYS A 181 -2.76 -10.40 26.17
N PRO A 182 -3.41 -9.81 25.14
CA PRO A 182 -4.79 -10.14 24.80
C PRO A 182 -4.85 -11.51 24.12
N MET A 183 -6.04 -12.11 24.14
CA MET A 183 -6.36 -13.30 23.37
C MET A 183 -6.54 -12.91 21.90
N THR A 184 -7.42 -11.95 21.62
CA THR A 184 -7.73 -11.48 20.27
C THR A 184 -7.81 -9.96 20.22
N LEU A 185 -7.35 -9.37 19.12
CA LEU A 185 -7.48 -7.96 18.80
C LEU A 185 -8.18 -7.78 17.47
N THR A 186 -9.22 -6.96 17.44
CA THR A 186 -9.88 -6.59 16.17
C THR A 186 -10.00 -5.09 16.02
N GLY A 187 -10.04 -4.65 14.78
CA GLY A 187 -10.19 -3.24 14.46
C GLY A 187 -10.03 -2.97 12.98
N LYS A 188 -9.68 -1.72 12.69
CA LYS A 188 -9.45 -1.25 11.33
C LYS A 188 -8.07 -0.63 11.17
N VAL A 189 -7.52 -0.78 9.98
CA VAL A 189 -6.21 -0.24 9.59
C VAL A 189 -6.27 0.33 8.19
N ALA A 190 -5.66 1.48 7.95
CA ALA A 190 -5.47 2.01 6.60
C ALA A 190 -4.00 2.32 6.34
N LEU A 191 -3.57 2.22 5.09
CA LEU A 191 -2.23 2.63 4.67
C LEU A 191 -2.18 4.15 4.57
N ALA A 192 -1.21 4.79 5.22
CA ALA A 192 -1.06 6.25 5.15
C ALA A 192 -0.42 6.71 3.82
N GLU A 193 0.44 5.85 3.26
CA GLU A 193 1.17 6.06 2.03
C GLU A 193 1.40 4.70 1.33
N PRO A 194 1.73 4.67 0.03
CA PRO A 194 2.13 3.44 -0.63
C PRO A 194 3.32 2.80 0.10
N PRO A 195 3.28 1.49 0.42
CA PRO A 195 4.37 0.78 1.09
C PRO A 195 5.70 0.91 0.35
N ARG A 196 6.78 1.12 1.09
CA ARG A 196 8.14 1.04 0.54
C ARG A 196 8.57 -0.41 0.46
N LEU A 197 8.65 -0.94 -0.76
CA LEU A 197 9.09 -2.30 -1.04
C LEU A 197 10.53 -2.31 -1.53
N THR A 198 11.37 -3.08 -0.85
CA THR A 198 12.76 -3.31 -1.23
C THR A 198 13.01 -4.81 -1.39
N PHE A 199 13.94 -5.16 -2.26
CA PHE A 199 14.38 -6.53 -2.43
C PHE A 199 15.82 -6.64 -1.91
N SER A 200 16.08 -7.60 -1.03
CA SER A 200 17.44 -7.85 -0.51
C SER A 200 17.67 -9.34 -0.33
N GLY A 201 18.73 -9.86 -0.97
CA GLY A 201 19.09 -11.28 -0.94
C GLY A 201 18.07 -12.14 -1.66
N ASP A 202 17.20 -12.80 -0.89
CA ASP A 202 16.14 -13.70 -1.34
C ASP A 202 14.74 -13.30 -0.81
N ARG A 203 14.62 -12.09 -0.25
CA ARG A 203 13.41 -11.63 0.45
C ARG A 203 12.94 -10.27 -0.04
N TYR A 204 11.63 -10.10 -0.04
CA TYR A 204 11.01 -8.79 -0.08
C TYR A 204 10.89 -8.25 1.33
N ARG A 205 11.26 -6.99 1.50
CA ARG A 205 11.03 -6.20 2.71
C ARG A 205 10.05 -5.10 2.39
N ALA A 206 8.94 -5.07 3.12
CA ALA A 206 7.98 -3.98 3.08
C ALA A 206 8.12 -3.13 4.34
N HIS A 207 8.10 -1.81 4.17
CA HIS A 207 7.89 -0.86 5.25
C HIS A 207 6.56 -0.16 5.02
N VAL A 208 5.71 -0.15 6.04
CA VAL A 208 4.40 0.50 5.99
C VAL A 208 4.27 1.55 7.09
N ARG A 209 3.54 2.60 6.78
CA ARG A 209 2.99 3.52 7.76
C ARG A 209 1.48 3.41 7.71
N THR A 210 0.85 3.23 8.85
CA THR A 210 -0.58 2.94 8.95
C THR A 210 -1.29 3.89 9.89
N PHE A 211 -2.56 4.09 9.60
CA PHE A 211 -3.58 4.63 10.49
C PHE A 211 -4.29 3.48 11.17
N LEU A 212 -4.47 3.52 12.49
CA LEU A 212 -5.03 2.40 13.25
C LEU A 212 -6.18 2.83 14.16
N THR A 213 -7.18 1.96 14.23
CA THR A 213 -8.26 2.02 15.21
C THR A 213 -8.45 0.66 15.84
N LEU A 214 -8.41 0.61 17.17
CA LEU A 214 -8.70 -0.60 17.94
C LEU A 214 -10.17 -0.60 18.35
N GLU A 215 -10.92 -1.61 17.92
CA GLU A 215 -12.37 -1.69 18.16
C GLU A 215 -12.70 -2.66 19.30
N HIS A 216 -12.04 -3.83 19.34
CA HIS A 216 -12.27 -4.82 20.38
C HIS A 216 -10.96 -5.46 20.85
N VAL A 217 -10.87 -5.65 22.17
CA VAL A 217 -9.78 -6.36 22.84
C VAL A 217 -10.41 -7.44 23.69
N GLU A 218 -10.16 -8.69 23.32
CA GLU A 218 -10.62 -9.84 24.09
C GLU A 218 -9.50 -10.27 25.06
N PRO A 219 -9.64 -10.05 26.38
CA PRO A 219 -8.66 -10.52 27.36
C PRO A 219 -8.86 -12.01 27.64
N TYR A 220 -7.82 -12.68 28.13
CA TYR A 220 -7.99 -14.00 28.72
C TYR A 220 -8.82 -13.90 30.01
N THR A 221 -9.94 -14.60 30.06
CA THR A 221 -10.72 -14.80 31.29
C THR A 221 -10.04 -15.86 32.17
N LEU A 222 -9.76 -15.51 33.42
CA LEU A 222 -9.40 -16.49 34.46
C LEU A 222 -10.71 -17.14 34.93
N PHE A 223 -10.88 -18.44 34.71
CA PHE A 223 -11.89 -19.26 35.37
C PHE A 223 -11.32 -19.83 36.66
#